data_AF-A0A6C0D3N7-F1
#
_entry.id   AF-A0A6C0D3N7-F1
#
_cell.length_a   1.000
_cell.length_b   1.000
_cell.length_c   1.000
_cell.angle_alpha   90.00
_cell.angle_beta   90.00
_cell.angle_gamma   90.00
#
_symmetry.space_group_name_H-M   'P 1'
#
loop_
_entity.id
_entity.type
_entity.pdbx_description
1 polymer ?
#
loop_
_entity_poly.entity_id
_entity_poly.type
_entity_poly.pdbx_seq_one_letter_code
_entity_poly.pdbx_strand_id
1 'polypeptide(L)'
;MTELLESKCCTSCHKEFPMDQFIGERHTAITKTCKNCREINKLRDSKRDKAHRNEIARKNEAKPERKAVKAKWNEENYDKVARKWMDYRQRKLEALGVEQYLKLNAEQAKRWRDNNPDKMVKANEDKKSNKETNYKNYKRNADIKNLEFTISYDDYVNIVEQNCYYCSIIQERGFNGIDRKDQTKGYIVENCVSCCKMCNYLKGSTSDDVFIKRVEHILTFQNKITGNLYPECFANHNSVSYSSYKSRAIKKKLEFSITNQDYHDIIMNNCYLCGKPNDDNHTNGIDRIDNRKGYLIDNVNSCCCECNYMKKDYEFDDIINKFILIYENHKNNQCSENVLVTNNNIIVRNYNKKSKEEIQEHFIRQKKIKQGLLVEKYNDSEGIKRRAKEIAENRNKK
;
A
#
# COMPACT_ATOMS: atom_id res chain seq x y z
N MET A 1 10.70 -51.90 52.19
CA MET A 1 12.02 -51.23 52.12
C MET A 1 12.55 -51.43 50.72
N THR A 2 12.43 -50.42 49.86
CA THR A 2 13.05 -50.43 48.53
C THR A 2 14.56 -50.32 48.73
N GLU A 3 15.29 -51.37 48.38
CA GLU A 3 16.75 -51.35 48.32
C GLU A 3 17.19 -50.15 47.47
N LEU A 4 17.83 -49.18 48.11
CA LEU A 4 18.57 -48.15 47.40
C LEU A 4 19.69 -48.90 46.68
N LEU A 5 19.65 -48.96 45.34
CA LEU A 5 20.80 -49.44 44.56
C LEU A 5 22.00 -48.54 44.94
N GLU A 6 22.91 -49.06 45.74
CA GLU A 6 24.09 -48.30 46.19
C GLU A 6 25.10 -48.10 45.06
N SER A 7 25.02 -48.94 44.03
CA SER A 7 25.95 -48.96 42.90
C SER A 7 25.25 -49.24 41.56
N LYS A 8 25.91 -48.88 40.46
CA LYS A 8 25.42 -49.05 39.09
C LYS A 8 26.58 -49.32 38.15
N CYS A 9 26.35 -50.21 37.18
CA CYS A 9 27.34 -50.51 36.14
C CYS A 9 27.36 -49.45 35.03
N CYS A 10 28.56 -48.99 34.68
CA CYS A 10 28.79 -48.04 33.59
C CYS A 10 28.74 -48.73 32.22
N THR A 11 27.87 -48.28 31.32
CA THR A 11 27.74 -48.84 29.96
C THR A 11 28.95 -48.64 29.04
N SER A 12 29.94 -47.81 29.41
CA SER A 12 31.13 -47.55 28.58
C SER A 12 32.38 -48.29 29.03
N CYS A 13 32.60 -48.46 30.34
CA CYS A 13 33.76 -49.20 30.86
C CYS A 13 33.37 -50.50 31.56
N HIS A 14 32.07 -50.81 31.65
CA HIS A 14 31.50 -52.01 32.25
C HIS A 14 31.89 -52.26 33.72
N LYS A 15 32.34 -51.20 34.41
CA LYS A 15 32.68 -51.22 35.85
C LYS A 15 31.53 -50.66 36.68
N GLU A 16 31.40 -51.21 37.88
CA GLU A 16 30.42 -50.79 38.88
C GLU A 16 30.94 -49.61 39.70
N PHE A 17 30.11 -48.58 39.88
CA PHE A 17 30.44 -47.38 40.63
C PHE A 17 29.26 -46.96 41.51
N PRO A 18 29.49 -46.17 42.58
CA PRO A 18 28.40 -45.65 43.37
C PRO A 18 27.50 -44.71 42.56
N MET A 19 26.24 -44.57 42.99
CA MET A 19 25.22 -43.84 42.22
C MET A 19 25.52 -42.35 42.01
N ASP A 20 26.32 -41.73 42.88
CA ASP A 20 26.79 -40.34 42.76
C ASP A 20 27.56 -40.10 41.43
N GLN A 21 28.30 -41.11 40.97
CA GLN A 21 29.06 -41.07 39.72
C GLN A 21 28.15 -41.02 38.49
N PHE A 22 26.85 -41.26 38.63
CA PHE A 22 25.87 -41.26 37.53
C PHE A 22 25.00 -40.01 37.49
N ILE A 23 25.15 -39.05 38.41
CA ILE A 23 24.39 -37.81 38.39
C ILE A 23 24.86 -36.93 37.20
N GLY A 24 23.91 -36.57 36.32
CA GLY A 24 24.18 -35.67 35.20
C GLY A 24 24.38 -34.21 35.64
N GLU A 25 25.03 -33.38 34.82
CA GLU A 25 25.38 -31.98 35.16
C GLU A 25 24.19 -31.08 35.52
N ARG A 26 23.01 -31.38 35.01
CA ARG A 26 21.78 -30.64 35.33
C ARG A 26 21.10 -31.13 36.59
N HIS A 27 21.66 -32.15 37.26
CA HIS A 27 21.11 -32.84 38.44
C HIS A 27 19.69 -33.40 38.26
N THR A 28 19.18 -33.44 37.03
CA THR A 28 17.79 -33.81 36.71
C THR A 28 17.63 -35.26 36.25
N ALA A 29 18.73 -35.97 35.96
CA ALA A 29 18.67 -37.33 35.44
C ALA A 29 19.89 -38.17 35.82
N ILE A 30 19.64 -39.46 36.05
CA ILE A 30 20.66 -40.49 36.27
C ILE A 30 21.16 -40.98 34.90
N THR A 31 22.44 -40.77 34.64
CA THR A 31 23.09 -41.14 33.37
C THR A 31 23.42 -42.64 33.32
N LYS A 32 23.74 -43.16 32.12
CA LYS A 32 24.10 -44.58 31.89
C LYS A 32 25.62 -44.85 31.99
N THR A 33 26.43 -43.81 32.14
CA THR A 33 27.89 -43.87 32.08
C THR A 33 28.46 -43.13 33.29
N CYS A 34 29.52 -43.62 33.93
CA CYS A 34 30.14 -42.96 35.09
C CYS A 34 30.79 -41.61 34.73
N LYS A 35 31.00 -40.76 35.75
CA LYS A 35 31.58 -39.41 35.62
C LYS A 35 32.87 -39.40 34.79
N ASN A 36 33.81 -40.30 35.10
CA ASN A 36 35.08 -40.38 34.39
C ASN A 36 34.90 -40.65 32.88
N CYS A 37 34.04 -41.61 32.51
CA CYS A 37 33.75 -41.88 31.10
C CYS A 37 33.09 -40.68 30.40
N ARG A 38 32.24 -39.92 31.10
CA ARG A 38 31.65 -38.68 30.57
C ARG A 38 32.71 -37.60 30.33
N GLU A 39 33.63 -37.39 31.27
CA GLU A 39 34.73 -36.41 31.11
C GLU A 39 35.67 -36.79 29.97
N ILE A 40 36.05 -38.06 29.87
CA ILE A 40 36.85 -38.57 28.74
C ILE A 40 36.13 -38.33 27.41
N ASN A 41 34.82 -38.58 27.35
CA ASN A 41 34.03 -38.32 26.15
C ASN A 41 33.94 -36.84 25.81
N LYS A 42 33.82 -35.93 26.80
CA LYS A 42 33.88 -34.48 26.56
C LYS A 42 35.23 -34.05 25.96
N LEU A 43 36.34 -34.58 26.48
CA LEU A 43 37.67 -34.31 25.95
C LEU A 43 37.86 -34.86 24.54
N ARG A 44 37.24 -36.01 24.22
CA ARG A 44 37.21 -36.53 22.85
C ARG A 44 36.35 -35.67 21.95
N ASP A 45 35.18 -35.23 22.42
CA ASP A 45 34.26 -34.37 21.68
C ASP A 45 34.82 -32.97 21.42
N SER A 46 35.63 -32.42 22.33
CA SER A 46 36.29 -31.13 22.12
C SER A 46 37.36 -31.19 21.02
N LYS A 47 37.96 -32.37 20.81
CA LYS A 47 38.94 -32.63 19.73
C LYS A 47 38.28 -32.99 18.39
N ARG A 48 36.96 -33.18 18.34
CA ARG A 48 36.26 -33.51 17.08
C ARG A 48 36.19 -32.29 16.16
N ASP A 49 36.46 -32.51 14.88
CA ASP A 49 36.23 -31.50 13.86
C ASP A 49 34.73 -31.18 13.75
N LYS A 50 34.38 -30.00 14.28
CA LYS A 50 33.02 -29.48 14.28
C LYS A 50 32.50 -29.21 12.87
N ALA A 51 33.36 -28.77 11.95
CA ALA A 51 32.97 -28.49 10.56
C ALA A 51 32.63 -29.80 9.83
N HIS A 52 33.48 -30.81 9.94
CA HIS A 52 33.25 -32.13 9.36
C HIS A 52 31.97 -32.79 9.89
N ARG A 53 31.75 -32.77 11.21
CA ARG A 53 30.53 -33.32 11.83
C ARG A 53 29.27 -32.60 11.32
N ASN A 54 29.30 -31.28 11.25
CA ASN A 54 28.17 -30.49 10.76
C ASN A 54 27.90 -30.77 9.27
N GLU A 55 28.94 -30.99 8.48
CA GLU A 55 28.82 -31.36 7.07
C GLU A 55 28.18 -32.75 6.89
N ILE A 56 28.61 -33.75 7.65
CA ILE A 56 27.96 -35.06 7.66
C ILE A 56 26.49 -34.95 8.06
N ALA A 57 26.18 -34.15 9.09
CA ALA A 57 24.81 -33.92 9.51
C ALA A 57 23.97 -33.27 8.39
N ARG A 58 24.51 -32.25 7.70
CA ARG A 58 23.85 -31.63 6.53
C ARG A 58 23.56 -32.66 5.44
N LYS A 59 24.54 -33.50 5.07
CA LYS A 59 24.34 -34.57 4.07
C LYS A 59 23.25 -35.55 4.48
N ASN A 60 23.24 -35.98 5.74
CA ASN A 60 22.22 -36.89 6.26
C ASN A 60 20.82 -36.25 6.33
N GLU A 61 20.72 -34.99 6.73
CA GLU A 61 19.45 -34.24 6.73
C GLU A 61 18.94 -33.94 5.32
N ALA A 62 19.83 -33.87 4.33
CA ALA A 62 19.46 -33.64 2.94
C ALA A 62 18.75 -34.85 2.29
N LYS A 63 18.91 -36.06 2.86
CA LYS A 63 18.33 -37.30 2.35
C LYS A 63 16.80 -37.20 2.23
N PRO A 64 16.19 -37.61 1.10
CA PRO A 64 14.74 -37.51 0.87
C PRO A 64 13.91 -38.17 1.95
N GLU A 65 14.28 -39.38 2.38
CA GLU A 65 13.59 -40.12 3.46
C GLU A 65 13.54 -39.34 4.76
N ARG A 66 14.66 -38.70 5.14
CA ARG A 66 14.75 -37.89 6.36
C ARG A 66 13.91 -36.62 6.26
N LYS A 67 13.86 -36.00 5.09
CA LYS A 67 12.97 -34.86 4.82
C LYS A 67 11.51 -35.27 4.90
N ALA A 68 11.13 -36.43 4.34
CA ALA A 68 9.77 -36.95 4.37
C ALA A 68 9.32 -37.27 5.81
N VAL A 69 10.14 -37.97 6.60
CA VAL A 69 9.86 -38.23 8.02
C VAL A 69 9.68 -36.93 8.81
N LYS A 70 10.55 -35.95 8.59
CA LYS A 70 10.46 -34.64 9.25
C LYS A 70 9.22 -33.86 8.81
N ALA A 71 8.86 -33.90 7.53
CA ALA A 71 7.66 -33.27 7.00
C ALA A 71 6.40 -33.89 7.62
N LYS A 72 6.31 -35.23 7.66
CA LYS A 72 5.21 -35.96 8.30
C LYS A 72 5.08 -35.59 9.78
N TRP A 73 6.19 -35.62 10.53
CA TRP A 73 6.18 -35.22 11.94
C TRP A 73 5.72 -33.77 12.14
N ASN A 74 6.18 -32.84 11.29
CA ASN A 74 5.78 -31.43 11.37
C ASN A 74 4.28 -31.25 11.14
N GLU A 75 3.70 -32.00 10.20
CA GLU A 75 2.26 -31.96 9.92
C GLU A 75 1.46 -32.49 11.11
N GLU A 76 1.86 -33.64 11.68
CA GLU A 76 1.22 -34.26 12.84
C GLU A 76 1.41 -33.47 14.15
N ASN A 77 2.44 -32.62 14.24
CA ASN A 77 2.83 -31.89 15.46
C ASN A 77 2.96 -30.39 15.20
N TYR A 78 2.06 -29.83 14.38
CA TYR A 78 2.19 -28.44 13.94
C TYR A 78 2.09 -27.42 15.08
N ASP A 79 1.42 -27.75 16.19
CA ASP A 79 1.38 -26.97 17.42
C ASP A 79 2.79 -26.81 18.03
N LYS A 80 3.60 -27.88 18.04
CA LYS A 80 5.00 -27.84 18.52
C LYS A 80 5.87 -27.03 17.57
N VAL A 81 5.62 -27.14 16.27
CA VAL A 81 6.29 -26.30 15.27
C VAL A 81 5.96 -24.84 15.51
N ALA A 82 4.67 -24.49 15.64
CA ALA A 82 4.14 -23.17 16.00
C ALA A 82 4.83 -22.58 17.23
N ARG A 83 4.81 -23.36 18.31
CA ARG A 83 5.42 -22.98 19.59
C ARG A 83 6.90 -22.67 19.46
N LYS A 84 7.67 -23.48 18.72
CA LYS A 84 9.11 -23.28 18.53
C LYS A 84 9.45 -21.89 17.99
N TRP A 85 8.77 -21.41 16.95
CA TRP A 85 9.05 -20.07 16.41
C TRP A 85 8.45 -18.96 17.25
N MET A 86 7.36 -19.20 17.99
CA MET A 86 6.84 -18.24 18.95
C MET A 86 7.80 -18.04 20.13
N ASP A 87 8.28 -19.13 20.75
CA ASP A 87 9.26 -19.08 21.84
C ASP A 87 10.57 -18.42 21.38
N TYR A 88 10.99 -18.67 20.13
CA TYR A 88 12.15 -17.99 19.55
C TYR A 88 11.93 -16.46 19.46
N ARG A 89 10.75 -16.03 19.02
CA ARG A 89 10.42 -14.60 18.93
C ARG A 89 10.31 -13.96 20.31
N GLN A 90 9.72 -14.65 21.28
CA GLN A 90 9.68 -14.21 22.68
C GLN A 90 11.10 -13.95 23.19
N ARG A 91 11.99 -14.95 23.12
CA ARG A 91 13.39 -14.79 23.55
C ARG A 91 14.12 -13.67 22.83
N LYS A 92 13.82 -13.46 21.54
CA LYS A 92 14.41 -12.35 20.76
C LYS A 92 13.87 -11.00 21.18
N LEU A 93 12.58 -10.90 21.50
CA LEU A 93 11.96 -9.69 22.04
C LEU A 93 12.52 -9.36 23.43
N GLU A 94 12.64 -10.35 24.31
CA GLU A 94 13.22 -10.20 25.65
C GLU A 94 14.69 -9.77 25.59
N ALA A 95 15.48 -10.38 24.70
CA ALA A 95 16.92 -10.10 24.61
C ALA A 95 17.25 -8.75 23.93
N LEU A 96 16.42 -8.26 23.00
CA LEU A 96 16.73 -7.08 22.18
C LEU A 96 15.86 -5.87 22.49
N GLY A 97 14.71 -6.07 23.15
CA GLY A 97 13.65 -5.09 23.23
C GLY A 97 12.87 -4.95 21.91
N VAL A 98 11.70 -4.32 22.00
CA VAL A 98 10.72 -4.22 20.91
C VAL A 98 11.28 -3.44 19.71
N GLU A 99 11.95 -2.33 19.97
CA GLU A 99 12.42 -1.42 18.93
C GLU A 99 13.48 -2.09 18.05
N GLN A 100 14.52 -2.64 18.66
CA GLN A 100 15.60 -3.31 17.93
C GLN A 100 15.11 -4.57 17.23
N TYR A 101 14.20 -5.33 17.85
CA TYR A 101 13.54 -6.47 17.20
C TYR A 101 12.78 -6.07 15.93
N LEU A 102 11.98 -5.00 15.98
CA LEU A 102 11.24 -4.51 14.81
C LEU A 102 12.18 -3.99 13.72
N LYS A 103 13.29 -3.33 14.10
CA LYS A 103 14.31 -2.88 13.15
C LYS A 103 14.93 -4.05 12.38
N LEU A 104 15.37 -5.09 13.09
CA LEU A 104 15.92 -6.30 12.46
C LEU A 104 14.91 -7.01 11.56
N ASN A 105 13.63 -7.03 11.93
CA ASN A 105 12.58 -7.60 11.08
C ASN A 105 12.35 -6.76 9.82
N ALA A 106 12.39 -5.44 9.93
CA ALA A 106 12.26 -4.54 8.78
C ALA A 106 13.43 -4.71 7.80
N GLU A 107 14.66 -4.86 8.31
CA GLU A 107 15.86 -5.14 7.51
C GLU A 107 15.77 -6.49 6.79
N GLN A 108 15.36 -7.55 7.51
CA GLN A 108 15.14 -8.86 6.90
C GLN A 108 14.05 -8.83 5.83
N ALA A 109 12.94 -8.15 6.11
CA ALA A 109 11.87 -7.98 5.13
C ALA A 109 12.34 -7.19 3.90
N LYS A 110 13.21 -6.18 4.08
CA LYS A 110 13.84 -5.45 2.96
C LYS A 110 14.69 -6.40 2.12
N ARG A 111 15.64 -7.11 2.72
CA ARG A 111 16.48 -8.09 2.02
C ARG A 111 15.65 -9.13 1.27
N TRP A 112 14.55 -9.58 1.87
CA TRP A 112 13.64 -10.52 1.20
C TRP A 112 13.01 -9.91 -0.05
N ARG A 113 12.53 -8.67 0.01
CA ARG A 113 11.96 -7.97 -1.17
C ARG A 113 13.01 -7.78 -2.25
N ASP A 114 14.21 -7.35 -1.87
CA ASP A 114 15.32 -7.12 -2.79
C ASP A 114 15.73 -8.43 -3.50
N ASN A 115 15.71 -9.57 -2.79
CA ASN A 115 16.01 -10.89 -3.34
C ASN A 115 14.83 -11.58 -4.05
N ASN A 116 13.62 -11.01 -4.01
CA ASN A 116 12.41 -11.61 -4.58
C ASN A 116 11.57 -10.57 -5.37
N PRO A 117 12.14 -9.89 -6.37
CA PRO A 117 11.45 -8.84 -7.12
C PRO A 117 10.18 -9.35 -7.80
N ASP A 118 10.19 -10.55 -8.40
CA ASP A 118 9.04 -11.10 -9.11
C ASP A 118 7.83 -11.35 -8.18
N LYS A 119 8.12 -11.82 -6.94
CA LYS A 119 7.07 -11.98 -5.92
C LYS A 119 6.49 -10.63 -5.51
N MET A 120 7.30 -9.57 -5.53
CA MET A 120 6.82 -8.23 -5.24
C MET A 120 5.95 -7.66 -6.35
N VAL A 121 6.27 -7.92 -7.61
CA VAL A 121 5.41 -7.56 -8.75
C VAL A 121 4.04 -8.23 -8.59
N LYS A 122 4.02 -9.56 -8.39
CA LYS A 122 2.77 -10.31 -8.19
C LYS A 122 1.97 -9.79 -6.98
N ALA A 123 2.62 -9.63 -5.83
CA ALA A 123 1.95 -9.13 -4.63
C ALA A 123 1.39 -7.71 -4.80
N ASN A 124 2.05 -6.86 -5.59
CA ASN A 124 1.55 -5.52 -5.91
C ASN A 124 0.33 -5.58 -6.83
N GLU A 125 0.31 -6.47 -7.82
CA GLU A 125 -0.87 -6.70 -8.67
C GLU A 125 -2.05 -7.25 -7.87
N ASP A 126 -1.82 -8.29 -7.05
CA ASP A 126 -2.83 -8.86 -6.16
C ASP A 126 -3.42 -7.79 -5.22
N LYS A 127 -2.58 -6.85 -4.76
CA LYS A 127 -3.02 -5.74 -3.91
C LYS A 127 -3.90 -4.75 -4.66
N LYS A 128 -3.64 -4.48 -5.94
CA LYS A 128 -4.45 -3.55 -6.76
C LYS A 128 -5.87 -4.08 -7.00
N SER A 129 -6.01 -5.40 -7.14
CA SER A 129 -7.30 -6.08 -7.34
C SER A 129 -8.03 -6.44 -6.03
N ASN A 130 -7.39 -6.25 -4.87
CA ASN A 130 -7.98 -6.57 -3.57
C ASN A 130 -8.94 -5.45 -3.07
N LYS A 131 -10.25 -5.70 -3.20
CA LYS A 131 -11.34 -4.80 -2.77
C LYS A 131 -11.26 -4.41 -1.29
N GLU A 132 -11.02 -5.38 -0.41
CA GLU A 132 -10.87 -5.17 1.04
C GLU A 132 -9.74 -4.19 1.38
N THR A 133 -8.60 -4.29 0.68
CA THR A 133 -7.46 -3.38 0.83
C THR A 133 -7.80 -1.99 0.32
N ASN A 134 -8.51 -1.90 -0.81
CA ASN A 134 -8.95 -0.62 -1.37
C ASN A 134 -9.96 0.07 -0.44
N TYR A 135 -10.94 -0.65 0.09
CA TYR A 135 -11.90 -0.14 1.07
C TYR A 135 -11.20 0.42 2.32
N LYS A 136 -10.25 -0.33 2.89
CA LYS A 136 -9.43 0.15 4.02
C LYS A 136 -8.65 1.43 3.70
N ASN A 137 -8.16 1.57 2.46
CA ASN A 137 -7.48 2.79 2.03
C ASN A 137 -8.45 3.98 1.96
N TYR A 138 -9.66 3.78 1.41
CA TYR A 138 -10.70 4.81 1.40
C TYR A 138 -11.06 5.27 2.80
N LYS A 139 -11.37 4.33 3.71
CA LYS A 139 -11.70 4.63 5.10
C LYS A 139 -10.60 5.41 5.82
N ARG A 140 -9.34 4.98 5.67
CA ARG A 140 -8.18 5.69 6.25
C ARG A 140 -8.00 7.09 5.66
N ASN A 141 -8.14 7.23 4.34
CA ASN A 141 -8.00 8.53 3.68
C ASN A 141 -9.13 9.49 4.06
N ALA A 142 -10.35 8.99 4.26
CA ALA A 142 -11.48 9.75 4.75
C ALA A 142 -11.23 10.26 6.16
N ASP A 143 -10.75 9.40 7.06
CA ASP A 143 -10.36 9.79 8.43
C ASP A 143 -9.29 10.89 8.43
N ILE A 144 -8.22 10.75 7.64
CA ILE A 144 -7.17 11.79 7.54
C ILE A 144 -7.74 13.13 7.03
N LYS A 145 -8.72 13.06 6.13
CA LYS A 145 -9.38 14.24 5.57
C LYS A 145 -10.55 14.74 6.43
N ASN A 146 -10.82 14.12 7.58
CA ASN A 146 -12.01 14.36 8.40
C ASN A 146 -13.30 14.37 7.56
N LEU A 147 -13.44 13.37 6.70
CA LEU A 147 -14.65 13.13 5.92
C LEU A 147 -15.46 12.03 6.59
N GLU A 148 -16.77 12.24 6.68
CA GLU A 148 -17.71 11.19 7.08
C GLU A 148 -17.52 9.95 6.19
N PHE A 149 -17.63 8.76 6.79
CA PHE A 149 -17.46 7.49 6.09
C PHE A 149 -18.44 6.47 6.67
N THR A 150 -19.63 6.39 6.07
CA THR A 150 -20.73 5.53 6.54
C THR A 150 -21.01 4.35 5.62
N ILE A 151 -20.49 4.35 4.38
CA ILE A 151 -20.59 3.19 3.49
C ILE A 151 -19.98 1.95 4.15
N SER A 152 -20.73 0.84 4.15
CA SER A 152 -20.24 -0.46 4.60
C SER A 152 -19.30 -1.08 3.56
N TYR A 153 -18.69 -2.24 3.89
CA TYR A 153 -17.92 -2.98 2.89
C TYR A 153 -18.80 -3.52 1.76
N ASP A 154 -20.01 -3.96 2.08
CA ASP A 154 -20.95 -4.48 1.08
C ASP A 154 -21.45 -3.35 0.17
N ASP A 155 -21.76 -2.17 0.72
CA ASP A 155 -22.06 -0.97 -0.09
C ASP A 155 -20.89 -0.62 -1.01
N TYR A 156 -19.67 -0.66 -0.49
CA TYR A 156 -18.47 -0.42 -1.28
C TYR A 156 -18.36 -1.38 -2.45
N VAL A 157 -18.54 -2.69 -2.23
CA VAL A 157 -18.49 -3.72 -3.29
C VAL A 157 -19.57 -3.45 -4.32
N ASN A 158 -20.81 -3.24 -3.88
CA ASN A 158 -21.95 -2.96 -4.75
C ASN A 158 -21.71 -1.73 -5.64
N ILE A 159 -21.10 -0.67 -5.09
CA ILE A 159 -20.77 0.55 -5.83
C ILE A 159 -19.66 0.26 -6.85
N VAL A 160 -18.52 -0.30 -6.44
CA VAL A 160 -17.35 -0.37 -7.34
C VAL A 160 -17.50 -1.39 -8.47
N GLU A 161 -18.43 -2.33 -8.36
CA GLU A 161 -18.75 -3.29 -9.42
C GLU A 161 -19.69 -2.72 -10.49
N GLN A 162 -20.31 -1.56 -10.26
CA GLN A 162 -21.09 -0.89 -11.30
C GLN A 162 -20.19 -0.28 -12.38
N ASN A 163 -20.78 -0.08 -13.56
CA ASN A 163 -20.23 0.77 -14.61
C ASN A 163 -19.91 2.17 -14.07
N CYS A 164 -18.86 2.80 -14.59
CA CYS A 164 -18.50 4.15 -14.16
C CYS A 164 -19.66 5.11 -14.41
N TYR A 165 -20.09 5.84 -13.39
CA TYR A 165 -21.18 6.82 -13.46
C TYR A 165 -21.02 7.84 -14.58
N TYR A 166 -19.78 8.25 -14.89
CA TYR A 166 -19.51 9.24 -15.92
C TYR A 166 -19.48 8.64 -17.32
N CYS A 167 -18.68 7.61 -17.56
CA CYS A 167 -18.35 7.12 -18.91
C CYS A 167 -18.80 5.68 -19.19
N SER A 168 -19.52 5.07 -18.27
CA SER A 168 -20.06 3.70 -18.35
C SER A 168 -19.05 2.56 -18.51
N ILE A 169 -17.75 2.81 -18.37
CA ILE A 169 -16.70 1.80 -18.45
C ILE A 169 -16.44 1.12 -17.08
N ILE A 170 -16.20 -0.19 -17.09
CA ILE A 170 -15.49 -0.94 -16.03
C ILE A 170 -14.02 -1.10 -16.41
N GLN A 171 -13.12 -0.84 -15.46
CA GLN A 171 -11.68 -1.01 -15.66
C GLN A 171 -11.30 -2.50 -15.81
N GLU A 172 -10.22 -2.76 -16.54
CA GLU A 172 -9.69 -4.11 -16.83
C GLU A 172 -9.57 -5.02 -15.59
N ARG A 173 -9.23 -4.45 -14.43
CA ARG A 173 -9.14 -5.19 -13.15
C ARG A 173 -10.48 -5.73 -12.63
N GLY A 174 -11.59 -5.49 -13.33
CA GLY A 174 -12.93 -6.00 -13.04
C GLY A 174 -13.78 -5.13 -12.10
N PHE A 175 -13.26 -3.99 -11.62
CA PHE A 175 -14.04 -3.05 -10.79
C PHE A 175 -13.41 -1.64 -10.78
N ASN A 176 -14.24 -0.66 -10.48
CA ASN A 176 -13.90 0.76 -10.45
C ASN A 176 -13.40 1.24 -9.09
N GLY A 177 -13.21 2.55 -8.94
CA GLY A 177 -13.08 3.21 -7.64
C GLY A 177 -14.39 3.89 -7.25
N ILE A 178 -14.33 4.68 -6.19
CA ILE A 178 -15.41 5.57 -5.78
C ILE A 178 -15.03 7.02 -6.10
N ASP A 179 -15.98 7.77 -6.66
CA ASP A 179 -16.00 9.23 -6.63
C ASP A 179 -17.14 9.75 -5.74
N ARG A 180 -16.94 10.94 -5.17
CA ARG A 180 -17.95 11.69 -4.43
C ARG A 180 -18.55 12.74 -5.35
N LYS A 181 -19.85 12.64 -5.67
CA LYS A 181 -20.53 13.61 -6.55
C LYS A 181 -20.35 15.04 -6.02
N ASP A 182 -20.68 15.22 -4.74
CA ASP A 182 -20.45 16.44 -3.98
C ASP A 182 -19.20 16.28 -3.09
N GLN A 183 -18.20 17.13 -3.33
CA GLN A 183 -16.91 17.09 -2.64
C GLN A 183 -16.98 17.66 -1.21
N THR A 184 -18.05 18.39 -0.87
CA THR A 184 -18.32 18.91 0.48
C THR A 184 -18.84 17.82 1.43
N LYS A 185 -19.44 16.75 0.88
CA LYS A 185 -19.98 15.61 1.64
C LYS A 185 -18.98 14.46 1.77
N GLY A 186 -19.19 13.60 2.75
CA GLY A 186 -18.37 12.41 3.00
C GLY A 186 -18.63 11.25 2.03
N TYR A 187 -18.13 10.08 2.40
CA TYR A 187 -18.43 8.79 1.77
C TYR A 187 -19.71 8.20 2.37
N ILE A 188 -20.84 8.69 1.89
CA ILE A 188 -22.20 8.21 2.19
C ILE A 188 -22.80 7.61 0.90
N VAL A 189 -23.75 6.67 1.02
CA VAL A 189 -24.28 5.89 -0.11
C VAL A 189 -24.85 6.80 -1.21
N GLU A 190 -25.55 7.86 -0.83
CA GLU A 190 -26.23 8.79 -1.75
C GLU A 190 -25.26 9.69 -2.52
N ASN A 191 -24.05 9.89 -1.98
CA ASN A 191 -23.01 10.75 -2.54
C ASN A 191 -21.93 9.97 -3.32
N CYS A 192 -21.77 8.68 -3.04
CA CYS A 192 -20.75 7.85 -3.66
C CYS A 192 -21.26 7.22 -4.95
N VAL A 193 -20.45 7.27 -5.99
CA VAL A 193 -20.72 6.60 -7.26
C VAL A 193 -19.51 5.81 -7.75
N SER A 194 -19.76 4.78 -8.54
CA SER A 194 -18.71 4.06 -9.25
C SER A 194 -17.99 5.00 -10.21
N CYS A 195 -16.66 5.05 -10.12
CA CYS A 195 -15.89 5.95 -10.98
C CYS A 195 -14.58 5.31 -11.41
N CYS A 196 -14.34 5.30 -12.73
CA CYS A 196 -13.06 4.87 -13.26
C CYS A 196 -11.97 5.88 -12.88
N LYS A 197 -10.72 5.41 -12.85
CA LYS A 197 -9.55 6.22 -12.47
C LYS A 197 -9.48 7.53 -13.28
N MET A 198 -9.66 7.45 -14.60
CA MET A 198 -9.53 8.60 -15.50
C MET A 198 -10.60 9.66 -15.23
N CYS A 199 -11.88 9.29 -15.12
CA CYS A 199 -12.96 10.24 -14.79
C CYS A 199 -12.75 10.90 -13.44
N ASN A 200 -12.31 10.17 -12.41
CA ASN A 200 -12.04 10.75 -11.09
C ASN A 200 -10.92 11.80 -11.17
N TYR A 201 -9.86 11.55 -11.93
CA TYR A 201 -8.81 12.54 -12.15
C TYR A 201 -9.29 13.76 -12.95
N LEU A 202 -10.06 13.55 -14.02
CA LEU A 202 -10.59 14.63 -14.86
C LEU A 202 -11.54 15.52 -14.06
N LYS A 203 -12.43 14.94 -13.26
CA LYS A 203 -13.33 15.69 -12.37
C LYS A 203 -12.56 16.45 -11.29
N GLY A 204 -11.56 15.82 -10.69
CA GLY A 204 -10.82 16.41 -9.58
C GLY A 204 -11.75 16.76 -8.41
N SER A 205 -11.70 18.01 -7.95
CA SER A 205 -12.45 18.49 -6.79
C SER A 205 -13.69 19.32 -7.14
N THR A 206 -14.18 19.27 -8.39
CA THR A 206 -15.44 19.90 -8.77
C THR A 206 -16.64 19.01 -8.40
N SER A 207 -17.85 19.58 -8.44
CA SER A 207 -19.07 18.79 -8.47
C SER A 207 -19.17 17.99 -9.78
N ASP A 208 -20.05 16.99 -9.79
CA ASP A 208 -20.36 16.21 -10.98
C ASP A 208 -21.05 17.04 -12.06
N ASP A 209 -22.02 17.88 -11.69
CA ASP A 209 -22.70 18.80 -12.62
C ASP A 209 -21.72 19.72 -13.36
N VAL A 210 -20.85 20.42 -12.62
CA VAL A 210 -19.82 21.29 -13.22
C VAL A 210 -18.90 20.49 -14.13
N PHE A 211 -18.54 19.27 -13.75
CA PHE A 211 -17.66 18.44 -14.57
C PHE A 211 -18.34 18.03 -15.88
N ILE A 212 -19.60 17.61 -15.85
CA ILE A 212 -20.37 17.24 -17.05
C ILE A 212 -20.54 18.46 -17.98
N LYS A 213 -20.84 19.64 -17.44
CA LYS A 213 -20.90 20.89 -18.20
C LYS A 213 -19.56 21.26 -18.84
N ARG A 214 -18.44 21.11 -18.12
CA ARG A 214 -17.09 21.31 -18.69
C ARG A 214 -16.82 20.38 -19.87
N VAL A 215 -17.25 19.12 -19.77
CA VAL A 215 -17.11 18.14 -20.85
C VAL A 215 -17.86 18.60 -22.11
N GLU A 216 -19.14 18.96 -21.97
CA GLU A 216 -19.95 19.44 -23.10
C GLU A 216 -19.38 20.73 -23.70
N HIS A 217 -18.97 21.69 -22.87
CA HIS A 217 -18.35 22.93 -23.32
C HIS A 217 -17.08 22.67 -24.14
N ILE A 218 -16.19 21.81 -23.64
CA ILE A 218 -14.94 21.48 -24.36
C ILE A 218 -15.25 20.79 -25.68
N LEU A 219 -16.13 19.80 -25.70
CA LEU A 219 -16.47 19.10 -26.95
C LEU A 219 -17.12 20.03 -27.97
N THR A 220 -17.98 20.95 -27.52
CA THR A 220 -18.63 21.95 -28.37
C THR A 220 -17.60 22.91 -28.95
N PHE A 221 -16.70 23.45 -28.11
CA PHE A 221 -15.62 24.34 -28.56
C PHE A 221 -14.67 23.64 -29.55
N GLN A 222 -14.41 22.35 -29.35
CA GLN A 222 -13.59 21.52 -30.24
C GLN A 222 -14.35 21.04 -31.51
N ASN A 223 -15.59 21.49 -31.71
CA ASN A 223 -16.45 21.08 -32.83
C ASN A 223 -16.63 19.56 -32.93
N LYS A 224 -16.64 18.85 -31.79
CA LYS A 224 -16.85 17.40 -31.71
C LYS A 224 -18.32 17.03 -31.58
N ILE A 225 -19.14 17.95 -31.06
CA ILE A 225 -20.58 17.83 -30.89
C ILE A 225 -21.26 19.17 -31.15
N THR A 226 -22.58 19.16 -31.32
CA THR A 226 -23.44 20.35 -31.25
C THR A 226 -24.05 20.41 -29.85
N GLY A 227 -23.40 21.11 -28.93
CA GLY A 227 -23.83 21.26 -27.54
C GLY A 227 -23.78 22.71 -27.06
N ASN A 228 -23.84 22.89 -25.75
CA ASN A 228 -23.84 24.18 -25.09
C ASN A 228 -22.43 24.60 -24.60
N LEU A 229 -22.21 25.91 -24.52
CA LEU A 229 -21.00 26.48 -23.92
C LEU A 229 -21.28 26.95 -22.49
N TYR A 230 -20.49 26.45 -21.55
CA TYR A 230 -20.49 26.80 -20.12
C TYR A 230 -19.20 27.51 -19.66
N PRO A 231 -18.88 28.73 -20.14
CA PRO A 231 -17.67 29.45 -19.76
C PRO A 231 -17.57 29.74 -18.24
N GLU A 232 -18.72 29.90 -17.56
CA GLU A 232 -18.83 30.11 -16.11
C GLU A 232 -18.37 28.91 -15.29
N CYS A 233 -18.29 27.71 -15.90
CA CYS A 233 -17.76 26.53 -15.24
C CYS A 233 -16.22 26.53 -15.14
N PHE A 234 -15.52 27.53 -15.68
CA PHE A 234 -14.05 27.63 -15.65
C PHE A 234 -13.60 28.83 -14.83
N ALA A 235 -12.93 28.56 -13.71
CA ALA A 235 -12.48 29.60 -12.78
C ALA A 235 -11.35 30.45 -13.39
N ASN A 236 -11.21 31.66 -12.86
CA ASN A 236 -10.14 32.58 -13.22
C ASN A 236 -8.86 32.26 -12.43
N HIS A 237 -7.72 32.40 -13.09
CA HIS A 237 -6.39 32.08 -12.57
C HIS A 237 -5.34 33.03 -13.16
N ASN A 238 -4.26 33.26 -12.43
CA ASN A 238 -3.10 34.00 -12.93
C ASN A 238 -2.07 33.04 -13.53
N SER A 239 -1.37 33.50 -14.57
CA SER A 239 -0.33 32.72 -15.21
C SER A 239 0.90 32.57 -14.31
N VAL A 240 1.63 31.48 -14.53
CA VAL A 240 2.91 31.22 -13.86
C VAL A 240 4.01 31.93 -14.64
N SER A 241 4.92 32.62 -13.96
CA SER A 241 5.99 33.37 -14.62
C SER A 241 6.91 32.51 -15.51
N TYR A 242 7.49 33.12 -16.55
CA TYR A 242 8.51 32.51 -17.40
C TYR A 242 9.65 31.84 -16.60
N SER A 243 10.20 32.55 -15.60
CA SER A 243 11.27 32.05 -14.73
C SER A 243 10.88 30.81 -13.93
N SER A 244 9.62 30.72 -13.52
CA SER A 244 9.08 29.56 -12.79
C SER A 244 8.94 28.35 -13.71
N TYR A 245 8.47 28.55 -14.95
CA TYR A 245 8.44 27.50 -15.97
C TYR A 245 9.84 26.97 -16.28
N LYS A 246 10.81 27.87 -16.52
CA LYS A 246 12.20 27.50 -16.76
C LYS A 246 12.81 26.71 -15.59
N SER A 247 12.62 27.18 -14.36
CA SER A 247 13.09 26.50 -13.15
C SER A 247 12.48 25.10 -12.99
N ARG A 248 11.18 24.96 -13.27
CA ARG A 248 10.47 23.68 -13.23
C ARG A 248 10.99 22.72 -14.30
N ALA A 249 11.28 23.22 -15.51
CA ALA A 249 11.84 22.43 -16.59
C ALA A 249 13.22 21.87 -16.21
N ILE A 250 14.12 22.72 -15.68
CA ILE A 250 15.44 22.31 -15.17
C ILE A 250 15.29 21.23 -14.10
N LYS A 251 14.43 21.44 -13.09
CA LYS A 251 14.19 20.46 -12.01
C LYS A 251 13.70 19.12 -12.54
N LYS A 252 12.89 19.13 -13.60
CA LYS A 252 12.34 17.93 -14.24
C LYS A 252 13.24 17.37 -15.36
N LYS A 253 14.39 17.99 -15.63
CA LYS A 253 15.27 17.65 -16.76
C LYS A 253 14.55 17.66 -18.11
N LEU A 254 13.72 18.69 -18.31
CA LEU A 254 13.00 18.95 -19.54
C LEU A 254 13.74 20.03 -20.33
N GLU A 255 13.82 19.85 -21.65
CA GLU A 255 14.29 20.89 -22.56
C GLU A 255 13.42 22.14 -22.44
N PHE A 256 14.03 23.31 -22.59
CA PHE A 256 13.36 24.60 -22.50
C PHE A 256 13.98 25.56 -23.50
N SER A 257 13.38 25.64 -24.69
CA SER A 257 13.88 26.45 -25.81
C SER A 257 13.01 27.67 -26.12
N ILE A 258 11.79 27.75 -25.58
CA ILE A 258 10.95 28.95 -25.72
C ILE A 258 11.64 30.17 -25.09
N THR A 259 11.61 31.28 -25.80
CA THR A 259 12.12 32.59 -25.36
C THR A 259 11.11 33.28 -24.45
N ASN A 260 11.52 34.41 -23.85
CA ASN A 260 10.60 35.23 -23.07
C ASN A 260 9.50 35.85 -23.97
N GLN A 261 9.85 36.20 -25.21
CA GLN A 261 8.88 36.69 -26.19
C GLN A 261 7.86 35.61 -26.53
N ASP A 262 8.31 34.39 -26.85
CA ASP A 262 7.42 33.25 -27.11
C ASP A 262 6.46 33.02 -25.94
N TYR A 263 6.96 33.08 -24.71
CA TYR A 263 6.12 32.95 -23.52
C TYR A 263 5.00 34.00 -23.48
N HIS A 264 5.33 35.27 -23.70
CA HIS A 264 4.34 36.34 -23.72
C HIS A 264 3.31 36.16 -24.84
N ASP A 265 3.77 35.79 -26.04
CA ASP A 265 2.88 35.58 -27.19
C ASP A 265 1.94 34.38 -26.95
N ILE A 266 2.44 33.30 -26.34
CA ILE A 266 1.64 32.11 -26.04
C ILE A 266 0.54 32.45 -25.02
N ILE A 267 0.87 33.03 -23.86
CA ILE A 267 -0.12 33.22 -22.78
C ILE A 267 -1.26 34.18 -23.14
N MET A 268 -1.06 35.05 -24.13
CA MET A 268 -2.08 35.97 -24.62
C MET A 268 -3.15 35.30 -25.49
N ASN A 269 -2.89 34.09 -25.99
CA ASN A 269 -3.89 33.32 -26.74
C ASN A 269 -4.96 32.73 -25.81
N ASN A 270 -6.14 32.47 -26.38
CA ASN A 270 -7.20 31.74 -25.69
C ASN A 270 -6.77 30.29 -25.40
N CYS A 271 -7.35 29.69 -24.37
CA CYS A 271 -7.09 28.29 -24.04
C CYS A 271 -7.40 27.38 -25.24
N TYR A 272 -6.45 26.56 -25.68
CA TYR A 272 -6.65 25.71 -26.85
C TYR A 272 -7.68 24.59 -26.63
N LEU A 273 -7.94 24.17 -25.38
CA LEU A 273 -8.93 23.12 -25.07
C LEU A 273 -10.36 23.67 -24.98
N CYS A 274 -10.57 24.76 -24.24
CA CYS A 274 -11.90 25.27 -23.93
C CYS A 274 -12.18 26.68 -24.44
N GLY A 275 -11.22 27.33 -25.09
CA GLY A 275 -11.42 28.68 -25.63
C GLY A 275 -11.48 29.80 -24.60
N LYS A 276 -11.24 29.54 -23.30
CA LYS A 276 -11.26 30.58 -22.26
C LYS A 276 -10.30 31.73 -22.62
N PRO A 277 -10.82 32.96 -22.81
CA PRO A 277 -10.03 34.12 -23.17
C PRO A 277 -9.33 34.73 -21.97
N ASN A 278 -8.33 35.58 -22.20
CA ASN A 278 -7.72 36.39 -21.15
C ASN A 278 -8.62 37.59 -20.78
N ASP A 279 -8.61 37.98 -19.51
CA ASP A 279 -9.28 39.18 -19.00
C ASP A 279 -8.49 39.77 -17.82
N ASP A 280 -8.97 40.89 -17.24
CA ASP A 280 -8.29 41.57 -16.12
C ASP A 280 -8.07 40.69 -14.88
N ASN A 281 -8.85 39.62 -14.73
CA ASN A 281 -8.82 38.69 -13.61
C ASN A 281 -8.27 37.31 -14.01
N HIS A 282 -7.93 37.08 -15.28
CA HIS A 282 -7.49 35.79 -15.78
C HIS A 282 -6.40 35.90 -16.83
N THR A 283 -5.32 35.16 -16.61
CA THR A 283 -4.31 34.91 -17.63
C THR A 283 -4.09 33.41 -17.83
N ASN A 284 -4.12 32.95 -19.07
CA ASN A 284 -3.82 31.58 -19.44
C ASN A 284 -2.36 31.23 -19.14
N GLY A 285 -2.11 29.94 -18.90
CA GLY A 285 -0.76 29.40 -18.74
C GLY A 285 -0.28 28.70 -20.00
N ILE A 286 0.87 28.05 -19.87
CA ILE A 286 1.43 27.16 -20.89
C ILE A 286 1.19 25.71 -20.50
N ASP A 287 0.59 24.95 -21.41
CA ASP A 287 0.50 23.49 -21.39
C ASP A 287 1.45 22.87 -22.41
N ARG A 288 1.92 21.65 -22.13
CA ARG A 288 2.74 20.86 -23.06
C ARG A 288 1.83 19.86 -23.75
N ILE A 289 1.83 19.87 -25.08
CA ILE A 289 1.03 18.98 -25.91
C ILE A 289 1.45 17.53 -25.62
N ASP A 290 2.72 17.19 -25.86
CA ASP A 290 3.34 15.94 -25.42
C ASP A 290 4.12 16.18 -24.12
N ASN A 291 3.67 15.52 -23.04
CA ASN A 291 4.27 15.66 -21.72
C ASN A 291 5.64 14.99 -21.56
N ARG A 292 6.03 14.13 -22.51
CA ARG A 292 7.36 13.51 -22.61
C ARG A 292 8.41 14.47 -23.16
N LYS A 293 7.96 15.48 -23.92
CA LYS A 293 8.81 16.54 -24.47
C LYS A 293 8.90 17.76 -23.53
N GLY A 294 9.88 18.61 -23.82
CA GLY A 294 10.14 19.86 -23.11
C GLY A 294 9.20 21.01 -23.50
N TYR A 295 9.61 22.23 -23.16
CA TYR A 295 8.99 23.47 -23.59
C TYR A 295 9.63 23.92 -24.90
N LEU A 296 9.11 23.37 -26.00
CA LEU A 296 9.49 23.68 -27.38
C LEU A 296 8.33 24.42 -28.04
N ILE A 297 8.60 25.36 -28.94
CA ILE A 297 7.56 26.21 -29.55
C ILE A 297 6.45 25.40 -30.25
N ASP A 298 6.80 24.25 -30.83
CA ASP A 298 5.89 23.31 -31.51
C ASP A 298 5.21 22.31 -30.57
N ASN A 299 5.60 22.27 -29.29
CA ASN A 299 5.08 21.34 -28.28
C ASN A 299 4.33 22.06 -27.14
N VAL A 300 4.14 23.37 -27.22
CA VAL A 300 3.45 24.15 -26.18
C VAL A 300 2.25 24.88 -26.74
N ASN A 301 1.27 25.13 -25.89
CA ASN A 301 0.10 25.91 -26.27
C ASN A 301 -0.49 26.65 -25.06
N SER A 302 -1.27 27.70 -25.32
CA SER A 302 -1.97 28.45 -24.29
C SER A 302 -3.10 27.63 -23.71
N CYS A 303 -3.13 27.46 -22.39
CA CYS A 303 -4.12 26.63 -21.74
C CYS A 303 -4.49 27.17 -20.37
N CYS A 304 -5.80 27.23 -20.08
CA CYS A 304 -6.26 27.62 -18.77
C CYS A 304 -5.88 26.57 -17.73
N CYS A 305 -5.74 27.01 -16.49
CA CYS A 305 -5.32 26.18 -15.36
C CYS A 305 -6.19 24.92 -15.21
N GLU A 306 -7.51 25.08 -15.33
CA GLU A 306 -8.49 23.99 -15.22
C GLU A 306 -8.29 22.92 -16.29
N CYS A 307 -8.14 23.32 -17.56
CA CYS A 307 -7.91 22.38 -18.66
C CYS A 307 -6.57 21.67 -18.56
N ASN A 308 -5.51 22.37 -18.14
CA ASN A 308 -4.19 21.77 -17.93
C ASN A 308 -4.23 20.73 -16.79
N TYR A 309 -4.96 21.01 -15.70
CA TYR A 309 -5.18 20.04 -14.63
C TYR A 309 -5.98 18.82 -15.08
N MET A 310 -7.03 19.01 -15.89
CA MET A 310 -7.79 17.90 -16.47
C MET A 310 -6.91 17.06 -17.42
N LYS A 311 -6.19 17.71 -18.34
CA LYS A 311 -5.31 17.03 -19.29
C LYS A 311 -4.24 16.22 -18.58
N LYS A 312 -3.61 16.80 -17.58
CA LYS A 312 -2.58 16.15 -16.76
C LYS A 312 -1.47 15.56 -17.64
N ASP A 313 -1.40 14.24 -17.73
CA ASP A 313 -0.44 13.46 -18.52
C ASP A 313 -1.11 12.64 -19.64
N TYR A 314 -2.41 12.84 -19.89
CA TYR A 314 -3.12 12.22 -21.00
C TYR A 314 -2.86 12.95 -22.32
N GLU A 315 -2.92 12.20 -23.41
CA GLU A 315 -2.88 12.72 -24.76
C GLU A 315 -4.23 13.37 -25.12
N PHE A 316 -4.21 14.29 -26.08
CA PHE A 316 -5.39 15.05 -26.48
C PHE A 316 -6.55 14.13 -26.91
N ASP A 317 -6.27 13.18 -27.80
CA ASP A 317 -7.29 12.27 -28.32
C ASP A 317 -7.87 11.36 -27.23
N ASP A 318 -7.06 10.93 -26.25
CA ASP A 318 -7.55 10.14 -25.12
C ASP A 318 -8.58 10.92 -24.30
N ILE A 319 -8.34 12.20 -24.07
CA ILE A 319 -9.25 13.07 -23.33
C ILE A 319 -10.52 13.32 -24.13
N ILE A 320 -10.42 13.65 -25.41
CA ILE A 320 -11.58 13.90 -26.26
C ILE A 320 -12.46 12.65 -26.38
N ASN A 321 -11.86 11.49 -26.63
CA ASN A 321 -12.58 10.22 -26.65
C ASN A 321 -13.25 9.94 -25.30
N LYS A 322 -12.56 10.23 -24.20
CA LYS A 322 -13.13 10.06 -22.86
C LYS A 322 -14.31 11.00 -22.62
N PHE A 323 -14.21 12.24 -23.07
CA PHE A 323 -15.26 13.25 -22.98
C PHE A 323 -16.48 12.87 -23.81
N ILE A 324 -16.31 12.35 -25.02
CA ILE A 324 -17.42 11.83 -25.84
C ILE A 324 -18.19 10.76 -25.08
N LEU A 325 -17.51 9.78 -24.48
CA LEU A 325 -18.17 8.74 -23.67
C LEU A 325 -18.95 9.30 -22.48
N ILE A 326 -18.43 10.35 -21.86
CA ILE A 326 -19.11 11.00 -20.74
C ILE A 326 -20.35 11.75 -21.22
N TYR A 327 -20.21 12.53 -22.29
CA TYR A 327 -21.31 13.28 -22.88
C TYR A 327 -22.44 12.35 -23.33
N GLU A 328 -22.14 11.29 -24.08
CA GLU A 328 -23.13 10.33 -24.56
C GLU A 328 -23.93 9.67 -23.44
N ASN A 329 -23.28 9.44 -22.28
CA ASN A 329 -23.92 8.86 -21.12
C ASN A 329 -24.82 9.84 -20.35
N HIS A 330 -24.62 11.15 -20.51
CA HIS A 330 -25.31 12.19 -19.73
C HIS A 330 -26.15 13.17 -20.54
N LYS A 331 -26.08 13.16 -21.88
CA LYS A 331 -26.75 14.13 -22.76
C LYS A 331 -28.28 14.15 -22.65
N ASN A 332 -28.89 13.06 -22.19
CA ASN A 332 -30.34 12.96 -22.00
C ASN A 332 -30.79 13.31 -20.57
N ASN A 333 -29.86 13.49 -19.64
CA ASN A 333 -30.17 13.87 -18.27
C ASN A 333 -30.29 15.40 -18.25
N GLN A 334 -31.53 15.92 -18.19
CA GLN A 334 -31.75 17.34 -17.93
C GLN A 334 -31.21 17.66 -16.52
N CYS A 335 -30.03 18.29 -16.45
CA CYS A 335 -29.63 18.95 -15.22
C CYS A 335 -30.58 20.12 -14.96
N SER A 336 -31.12 20.20 -13.74
CA SER A 336 -31.98 21.29 -13.33
C SER A 336 -31.26 22.64 -13.51
N GLU A 337 -31.90 23.57 -14.20
CA GLU A 337 -31.39 24.90 -14.57
C GLU A 337 -31.03 25.82 -13.39
N ASN A 338 -31.11 25.37 -12.13
CA ASN A 338 -31.06 26.24 -10.96
C ASN A 338 -30.03 25.84 -9.91
N VAL A 339 -28.76 25.71 -10.31
CA VAL A 339 -27.66 25.98 -9.38
C VAL A 339 -26.83 27.11 -9.97
N LEU A 340 -27.30 28.34 -9.71
CA LEU A 340 -26.48 29.54 -9.81
C LEU A 340 -25.18 29.26 -9.03
N VAL A 341 -24.08 29.07 -9.75
CA VAL A 341 -22.74 28.97 -9.15
C VAL A 341 -22.37 30.37 -8.67
N THR A 342 -22.95 30.79 -7.54
CA THR A 342 -22.73 32.10 -6.91
C THR A 342 -21.40 32.19 -6.18
N ASN A 343 -20.56 31.16 -6.25
CA ASN A 343 -19.25 31.16 -5.61
C ASN A 343 -18.14 31.13 -6.67
N ASN A 344 -17.30 32.16 -6.65
CA ASN A 344 -16.06 32.29 -7.44
C ASN A 344 -15.06 31.12 -7.27
N ASN A 345 -15.35 30.13 -6.42
CA ASN A 345 -14.50 28.96 -6.16
C ASN A 345 -15.18 27.67 -6.64
N ILE A 346 -15.02 27.37 -7.93
CA ILE A 346 -15.51 26.13 -8.57
C ILE A 346 -14.80 24.87 -8.00
N ILE A 347 -13.62 25.06 -7.41
CA ILE A 347 -12.85 24.01 -6.74
C ILE A 347 -13.15 24.03 -5.24
N VAL A 348 -13.71 22.92 -4.73
CA VAL A 348 -13.99 22.75 -3.30
C VAL A 348 -12.69 22.46 -2.53
N ARG A 349 -12.37 23.32 -1.56
CA ARG A 349 -11.23 23.13 -0.64
C ARG A 349 -11.71 22.52 0.67
N ASN A 350 -11.06 21.45 1.11
CA ASN A 350 -11.29 20.88 2.44
C ASN A 350 -10.34 21.51 3.47
N TYR A 351 -10.88 22.45 4.25
CA TYR A 351 -10.17 23.13 5.35
C TYR A 351 -10.12 22.31 6.64
N ASN A 352 -10.99 21.30 6.77
CA ASN A 352 -11.13 20.50 7.98
C ASN A 352 -10.18 19.29 8.02
N LYS A 353 -9.32 19.11 7.01
CA LYS A 353 -8.34 18.01 6.98
C LYS A 353 -7.40 18.08 8.19
N LYS A 354 -6.99 16.92 8.70
CA LYS A 354 -5.99 16.86 9.79
C LYS A 354 -4.70 17.58 9.37
N SER A 355 -4.10 18.30 10.31
CA SER A 355 -2.80 18.94 10.16
C SER A 355 -1.70 17.88 10.03
N LYS A 356 -0.49 18.31 9.62
CA LYS A 356 0.64 17.38 9.52
C LYS A 356 1.01 16.83 10.89
N GLU A 357 0.87 17.67 11.92
CA GLU A 357 1.15 17.39 13.32
C GLU A 357 0.16 16.36 13.86
N GLU A 358 -1.14 16.56 13.64
CA GLU A 358 -2.20 15.61 14.06
C GLU A 358 -2.02 14.24 13.39
N ILE A 359 -1.69 14.23 12.10
CA ILE A 359 -1.41 12.99 11.36
C ILE A 359 -0.20 12.27 11.97
N GLN A 360 0.87 13.01 12.27
CA GLN A 360 2.08 12.46 12.87
C GLN A 360 1.81 11.88 14.27
N GLU A 361 1.09 12.61 15.11
CA GLU A 361 0.68 12.15 16.44
C GLU A 361 -0.19 10.90 16.39
N HIS A 362 -1.16 10.86 15.46
CA HIS A 362 -1.97 9.68 15.22
C HIS A 362 -1.09 8.47 14.88
N PHE A 363 -0.13 8.61 13.96
CA PHE A 363 0.77 7.51 13.60
C PHE A 363 1.67 7.07 14.76
N ILE A 364 2.17 8.00 15.57
CA ILE A 364 2.96 7.69 16.77
C ILE A 364 2.10 6.89 17.76
N ARG A 365 0.86 7.31 18.02
CA ARG A 365 -0.07 6.62 18.92
C ARG A 365 -0.37 5.20 18.41
N GLN A 366 -0.70 5.06 17.13
CA GLN A 366 -0.95 3.75 16.52
C GLN A 366 0.29 2.85 16.54
N LYS A 367 1.49 3.41 16.36
CA LYS A 367 2.75 2.68 16.49
C LYS A 367 2.93 2.15 17.91
N LYS A 368 2.71 2.98 18.93
CA LYS A 368 2.81 2.56 20.35
C LYS A 368 1.80 1.46 20.69
N ILE A 369 0.55 1.59 20.25
CA ILE A 369 -0.49 0.56 20.46
C ILE A 369 -0.05 -0.78 19.85
N LYS A 370 0.42 -0.77 18.59
CA LYS A 370 0.89 -1.99 17.92
C LYS A 370 2.10 -2.62 18.60
N GLN A 371 3.01 -1.81 19.13
CA GLN A 371 4.15 -2.27 19.92
C GLN A 371 3.70 -2.91 21.23
N GLY A 372 2.74 -2.30 21.95
CA GLY A 372 2.15 -2.86 23.16
C GLY A 372 1.48 -4.22 22.92
N LEU A 373 0.63 -4.31 21.88
CA LEU A 373 -0.01 -5.57 21.49
C LEU A 373 1.00 -6.65 21.09
N LEU A 374 2.14 -6.27 20.50
CA LEU A 374 3.20 -7.20 20.18
C LEU A 374 3.86 -7.76 21.45
N VAL A 375 4.12 -6.91 22.44
CA VAL A 375 4.67 -7.32 23.74
C VAL A 375 3.69 -8.24 24.46
N GLU A 376 2.44 -7.82 24.61
CA GLU A 376 1.37 -8.61 25.23
C GLU A 376 1.23 -10.00 24.58
N LYS A 377 1.37 -10.07 23.25
CA LYS A 377 1.31 -11.33 22.51
C LYS A 377 2.36 -12.35 22.92
N TYR A 378 3.53 -11.93 23.40
CA TYR A 378 4.67 -12.80 23.72
C TYR A 378 5.07 -12.77 25.20
N ASN A 379 4.36 -12.03 26.07
CA ASN A 379 4.67 -11.94 27.50
C ASN A 379 4.17 -13.12 28.34
N ASP A 380 3.20 -13.90 27.85
CA ASP A 380 2.60 -15.01 28.58
C ASP A 380 2.89 -16.36 27.92
N SER A 381 3.58 -17.25 28.65
CA SER A 381 3.95 -18.60 28.20
C SER A 381 2.73 -19.50 27.97
N GLU A 382 1.66 -19.37 28.78
CA GLU A 382 0.42 -20.12 28.56
C GLU A 382 -0.35 -19.56 27.36
N GLY A 383 -0.37 -18.24 27.21
CA GLY A 383 -0.87 -17.54 26.04
C GLY A 383 -0.17 -17.98 24.74
N ILE A 384 1.14 -18.18 24.77
CA ILE A 384 1.91 -18.71 23.62
C ILE A 384 1.48 -20.14 23.28
N LYS A 385 1.33 -21.03 24.28
CA LYS A 385 0.87 -22.41 24.08
C LYS A 385 -0.53 -22.44 23.45
N ARG A 386 -1.46 -21.65 23.97
CA ARG A 386 -2.82 -21.55 23.44
C ARG A 386 -2.83 -21.08 21.99
N ARG A 387 -2.14 -19.99 21.68
CA ARG A 387 -2.03 -19.48 20.29
C ARG A 387 -1.36 -20.47 19.35
N ALA A 388 -0.37 -21.23 19.82
CA ALA A 388 0.29 -22.26 19.02
C ALA A 388 -0.71 -23.36 18.60
N LYS A 389 -1.62 -23.75 19.50
CA LYS A 389 -2.73 -24.67 19.18
C LYS A 389 -3.72 -24.05 18.20
N GLU A 390 -4.16 -22.81 18.41
CA GLU A 390 -5.06 -22.09 17.49
C GLU A 390 -4.47 -22.01 16.07
N ILE A 391 -3.15 -21.77 15.95
CA ILE A 391 -2.44 -21.74 14.66
C ILE A 391 -2.49 -23.10 13.97
N ALA A 392 -2.32 -24.20 14.71
CA ALA A 392 -2.41 -25.55 14.18
C ALA A 392 -3.85 -25.90 13.75
N GLU A 393 -4.85 -25.55 14.56
CA GLU A 393 -6.27 -25.77 14.25
C GLU A 393 -6.69 -25.02 12.98
N ASN A 394 -6.29 -23.74 12.86
CA ASN A 394 -6.61 -22.94 11.68
C ASN A 394 -5.92 -23.44 10.39
N ARG A 395 -4.78 -24.12 10.52
CA ARG A 395 -4.14 -24.79 9.38
C ARG A 395 -4.97 -25.98 8.92
N ASN A 396 -5.51 -26.77 9.83
CA ASN A 396 -6.30 -27.96 9.50
C ASN A 396 -7.69 -27.62 8.91
N LYS A 397 -8.16 -26.38 9.07
CA LYS A 397 -9.44 -25.89 8.51
C LYS A 397 -9.31 -25.33 7.08
N LYS A 398 -8.09 -25.11 6.59
CA LYS A 398 -7.80 -24.64 5.23
C LYS A 398 -7.41 -25.81 4.35
#